data_AF-A0A1K2IXV2-F1
#
_entry.id   AF-A0A1K2IXV2-F1
#
_cell.length_a   1.000
_cell.length_b   1.000
_cell.length_c   1.000
_cell.angle_alpha   90.00
_cell.angle_beta   90.00
_cell.angle_gamma   90.00
#
_symmetry.space_group_name_H-M   'P 1'
#
loop_
_entity.id
_entity.type
_entity.pdbx_description
1 polymer ?
#
loop_
_entity_poly.entity_id
_entity_poly.type
_entity_poly.pdbx_seq_one_letter_code
_entity_poly.pdbx_strand_id
1 'polypeptide(L)' 'MFMNKNKLLTFAKSIKDFRLNRKKLHPVENIVFITILAVICNAQDWEEVEDFGNSRKEFFAKYLDLKNGVPSH' A
#
# COMPACT_ATOMS: atom_id res chain seq x y z
N MET A 1 5.94 -7.43 -25.67
CA MET A 1 5.33 -7.89 -24.40
C MET A 1 4.66 -6.69 -23.74
N PHE A 2 3.35 -6.54 -23.87
CA PHE A 2 2.63 -5.50 -23.14
C PHE A 2 2.67 -5.87 -21.66
N MET A 3 3.56 -5.27 -20.87
CA MET A 3 3.39 -5.31 -19.43
C MET A 3 2.08 -4.61 -19.13
N ASN A 4 1.08 -5.39 -18.71
CA ASN A 4 -0.18 -4.84 -18.21
C ASN A 4 0.17 -3.96 -17.00
N LYS A 5 0.26 -2.65 -17.24
CA LYS A 5 0.68 -1.67 -16.25
C LYS A 5 -0.37 -1.68 -15.15
N ASN A 6 0.01 -2.05 -13.93
CA ASN A 6 -0.92 -2.07 -12.79
C ASN A 6 -1.46 -0.63 -12.60
N LYS A 7 -2.72 -0.42 -13.00
CA LYS A 7 -3.35 0.91 -13.02
C LYS A 7 -3.48 1.48 -11.61
N LEU A 8 -3.80 0.63 -10.63
CA LEU A 8 -3.88 1.02 -9.23
C LEU A 8 -2.54 1.49 -8.69
N LEU A 9 -1.45 0.76 -8.96
CA LEU A 9 -0.11 1.16 -8.55
C LEU A 9 0.35 2.45 -9.26
N THR A 10 0.00 2.60 -10.54
CA THR A 10 0.30 3.81 -11.31
C THR A 10 -0.41 5.03 -10.70
N PHE A 11 -1.70 4.87 -10.35
CA PHE A 11 -2.46 5.89 -9.63
C PHE A 11 -1.84 6.20 -8.26
N ALA A 12 -1.53 5.17 -7.46
CA ALA A 12 -0.95 5.33 -6.13
C ALA A 12 0.38 6.11 -6.16
N LYS A 13 1.24 5.86 -7.17
CA LYS A 13 2.50 6.60 -7.40
C LYS A 13 2.31 8.04 -7.85
N SER A 14 1.17 8.37 -8.45
CA SER A 14 0.87 9.74 -8.88
C SER A 14 0.44 10.67 -7.74
N ILE A 15 0.12 10.10 -6.57
CA ILE A 15 -0.29 10.87 -5.40
C ILE A 15 0.92 11.60 -4.81
N LYS A 16 0.82 12.92 -4.72
CA LYS A 16 1.82 13.74 -4.04
C LYS A 16 1.82 13.43 -2.54
N ASP A 17 2.98 13.09 -2.00
CA ASP A 17 3.13 12.78 -0.57
C ASP A 17 3.34 14.06 0.27
N PHE A 18 2.25 14.55 0.85
CA PHE A 18 2.22 15.74 1.72
C PHE A 18 2.65 15.47 3.17
N ARG A 19 2.97 14.23 3.54
CA ARG A 19 3.42 13.91 4.91
C ARG A 19 4.74 14.61 5.22
N LEU A 20 5.02 14.80 6.51
CA LEU A 20 6.33 15.26 6.96
C LEU A 20 7.42 14.29 6.50
N ASN A 21 8.57 14.79 6.00
CA ASN A 21 9.64 13.92 5.48
C ASN A 21 10.12 12.87 6.50
N ARG A 22 10.21 13.24 7.78
CA ARG A 22 10.56 12.32 8.89
C ARG A 22 9.50 11.24 9.19
N LYS A 23 8.31 11.32 8.58
CA LYS A 23 7.19 10.38 8.73
C LYS A 23 6.94 9.56 7.45
N LYS A 24 7.91 9.53 6.52
CA LYS A 24 7.84 8.77 5.25
C LYS A 24 8.64 7.46 5.31
N LEU A 25 8.43 6.67 6.37
CA LEU A 25 9.09 5.36 6.50
C LEU A 25 8.65 4.41 5.37
N HIS A 26 7.36 4.43 5.04
CA HIS A 26 6.79 3.66 3.94
C HIS A 26 6.46 4.58 2.75
N PRO A 27 6.74 4.15 1.51
CA PRO A 27 6.29 4.87 0.31
C PRO A 27 4.79 5.10 0.31
N VAL A 28 4.34 6.25 -0.21
CA VAL A 28 2.91 6.62 -0.24
C VAL A 28 2.10 5.62 -1.07
N GLU A 29 2.71 5.10 -2.14
CA GLU A 29 2.06 4.12 -3.01
C GLU A 29 1.75 2.81 -2.29
N ASN A 30 2.58 2.39 -1.32
CA ASN A 30 2.32 1.18 -0.55
C ASN A 30 1.10 1.36 0.34
N ILE A 31 1.02 2.50 1.03
CA ILE A 31 -0.09 2.82 1.93
C ILE A 31 -1.39 2.85 1.15
N VAL A 32 -1.43 3.60 0.04
CA VAL A 32 -2.63 3.76 -0.77
C VAL A 32 -3.06 2.43 -1.40
N PHE A 33 -2.12 1.66 -1.94
CA PHE A 33 -2.43 0.40 -2.60
C PHE A 33 -3.00 -0.64 -1.63
N ILE A 34 -2.39 -0.79 -0.44
CA ILE A 34 -2.87 -1.72 0.59
C ILE A 34 -4.23 -1.25 1.12
N THR A 35 -4.37 0.03 1.46
CA THR A 35 -5.60 0.60 2.02
C THR A 35 -6.79 0.41 1.07
N ILE A 36 -6.64 0.70 -0.22
CA ILE A 36 -7.75 0.54 -1.20
C ILE A 36 -8.22 -0.91 -1.27
N LEU A 37 -7.28 -1.87 -1.32
CA LEU A 37 -7.64 -3.28 -1.39
C LEU A 37 -8.27 -3.79 -0.08
N ALA A 38 -7.75 -3.33 1.06
CA ALA A 38 -8.31 -3.65 2.37
C ALA A 38 -9.76 -3.12 2.50
N VAL A 39 -10.00 -1.86 2.14
CA VAL A 39 -11.33 -1.23 2.21
C VAL A 39 -12.33 -1.89 1.25
N ILE A 40 -11.92 -2.28 0.05
CA ILE A 40 -12.76 -3.08 -0.87
C ILE A 40 -13.12 -4.43 -0.23
N CYS A 41 -12.20 -5.03 0.52
CA CYS A 41 -12.41 -6.22 1.32
C CYS A 41 -13.05 -5.93 2.68
N ASN A 42 -13.69 -4.77 2.84
CA ASN A 42 -14.47 -4.37 4.00
C ASN A 42 -13.66 -4.13 5.29
N ALA A 43 -12.37 -3.78 5.20
CA ALA A 43 -11.65 -3.25 6.36
C ALA A 43 -12.27 -1.90 6.81
N GLN A 44 -12.58 -1.79 8.10
CA GLN A 44 -13.32 -0.66 8.69
C GLN A 44 -12.42 0.35 9.41
N ASP A 45 -11.21 -0.06 9.80
CA ASP A 45 -10.26 0.80 10.50
C ASP A 45 -8.81 0.52 10.09
N TRP A 46 -7.86 1.27 10.67
CA TRP A 46 -6.45 1.16 10.33
C TRP A 46 -5.80 -0.12 10.83
N GLU A 47 -6.31 -0.69 11.92
CA GLU A 47 -5.81 -1.97 12.47
C GLU A 47 -6.20 -3.11 11.51
N GLU A 48 -7.45 -3.12 11.02
CA GLU A 48 -7.91 -4.08 10.01
C GLU A 48 -7.16 -3.93 8.67
N VAL A 49 -6.76 -2.70 8.29
CA VAL A 49 -5.93 -2.47 7.09
C VAL A 49 -4.52 -3.06 7.29
N GLU A 50 -3.93 -2.89 8.47
CA GLU A 50 -2.64 -3.46 8.83
C GLU A 50 -2.70 -5.00 8.83
N ASP A 51 -3.71 -5.59 9.47
CA ASP A 51 -3.94 -7.04 9.49
C ASP A 51 -4.17 -7.61 8.08
N PHE A 52 -4.94 -6.90 7.25
CA PHE A 52 -5.13 -7.25 5.86
C PHE A 52 -3.81 -7.24 5.07
N GLY A 53 -2.97 -6.23 5.30
CA GLY A 53 -1.64 -6.11 4.73
C GLY A 53 -0.71 -7.26 5.15
N ASN A 54 -0.68 -7.56 6.45
CA ASN A 54 0.17 -8.59 7.04
C ASN A 54 -0.25 -10.00 6.58
N SER A 55 -1.53 -10.32 6.60
CA SER A 55 -2.06 -11.61 6.13
C SER A 55 -1.79 -11.92 4.65
N ARG A 56 -1.48 -10.89 3.84
CA ARG A 56 -1.23 -11.00 2.39
C ARG A 56 0.12 -10.43 1.98
N LYS A 57 1.09 -10.37 2.89
CA LYS A 57 2.40 -9.73 2.67
C LYS A 57 3.13 -10.27 1.43
N GLU A 58 3.12 -11.58 1.21
CA GLU A 58 3.74 -12.21 0.04
C GLU A 58 3.10 -11.81 -1.28
N PHE A 59 1.78 -11.61 -1.29
CA PHE A 59 1.06 -11.10 -2.45
C PHE A 59 1.47 -9.66 -2.75
N PHE A 60 1.52 -8.80 -1.73
CA PHE A 60 1.91 -7.40 -1.87
C PHE A 60 3.37 -7.20 -2.28
N ALA A 61 4.27 -8.06 -1.80
CA ALA A 61 5.70 -8.01 -2.15
C ALA A 61 5.97 -8.19 -3.66
N LYS A 62 5.01 -8.72 -4.43
CA LYS A 62 5.11 -8.81 -5.90
C LYS A 62 4.97 -7.45 -6.60
N TYR A 63 4.41 -6.45 -5.92
CA TYR A 63 4.06 -5.14 -6.49
C TYR A 63 4.68 -3.96 -5.74
N LEU A 64 4.96 -4.11 -4.44
CA LEU A 64 5.31 -3.03 -3.51
C LEU A 64 6.70 -3.24 -2.87
N ASP A 65 7.42 -2.15 -2.56
CA ASP A 65 8.66 -2.18 -1.77
C ASP A 65 8.34 -2.28 -0.27
N LEU A 66 8.29 -3.50 0.27
CA LEU A 66 7.98 -3.75 1.68
C LEU A 66 9.22 -3.92 2.57
N LYS A 67 10.37 -3.33 2.22
CA LYS A 67 11.60 -3.43 3.03
C LYS A 67 11.42 -3.04 4.50
N ASN A 68 10.53 -2.08 4.75
CA ASN A 68 10.20 -1.58 6.09
C ASN A 68 8.95 -2.25 6.69
N GLY A 69 8.43 -3.32 6.08
CA GLY A 69 7.19 -3.97 6.47
C GLY A 69 5.93 -3.31 5.90
N VAL A 70 4.79 -3.78 6.39
CA VAL A 70 3.47 -3.24 6.08
C VAL A 70 3.29 -1.93 6.85
N PRO A 71 2.77 -0.85 6.23
CA PRO A 71 2.46 0.36 6.97
C PRO A 71 1.45 0.09 8.09
N SER A 72 1.78 0.51 9.30
CA SER A 72 0.95 0.44 10.50
C SER A 72 0.47 1.83 10.92
N HIS A 73 -0.44 1.86 11.89
CA HIS A 73 -0.86 3.08 12.60
C HIS A 73 0.27 3.73 13.42
#